data_AF-A0A060XQQ5-F1
#
_entry.id   AF-A0A060XQQ5-F1
#
_cell.length_a   1.000
_cell.length_b   1.000
_cell.length_c   1.000
_cell.angle_alpha   90.00
_cell.angle_beta   90.00
_cell.angle_gamma   90.00
#
_symmetry.space_group_name_H-M   'P 1'
#
loop_
_entity.id
_entity.type
_entity.pdbx_description
1 polymer ?
#
loop_
_entity_poly.entity_id
_entity_poly.type
_entity_poly.pdbx_seq_one_letter_code
_entity_poly.pdbx_strand_id
1 'polypeptide(L)'
;MSVRVPSMSVLPPVRRDRIIAQLPQFYSKKAAVHTKDEFNSKVKTACQEQRTGTVGFKIAKVIVVGDLAVGKTCLINRFCKDAFDKNYKATIGVDFEMERFEVLGVPFSLQLWDTAGQERFKCIASTYYRGAQTIVIVFDVNDVASLGHARQWLEDALKENDPTNVQLFLVGTKKDLSSPAQYSQIEQDAIELAEEIKAEYWALSSLTGENVREFFFRIASLAFEANVLAELEKSGSRHIGDVIKINSNSNNVYATSKKKQSNCCQ
;
A
#
# COMPACT_ATOMS: atom_id res chain seq x y z
N MET A 1 -18.82 -40.03 16.82
CA MET A 1 -19.20 -38.60 16.74
C MET A 1 -17.92 -37.77 16.68
N SER A 2 -17.52 -37.33 15.49
CA SER A 2 -16.34 -36.48 15.31
C SER A 2 -16.77 -35.03 15.43
N VAL A 3 -16.36 -34.36 16.50
CA VAL A 3 -16.61 -32.93 16.70
C VAL A 3 -15.71 -32.17 15.72
N ARG A 4 -16.32 -31.48 14.74
CA ARG A 4 -15.60 -30.52 13.90
C ARG A 4 -15.26 -29.30 14.75
N VAL A 5 -13.97 -29.08 15.01
CA VAL A 5 -13.47 -27.80 15.54
C VAL A 5 -13.47 -26.82 14.35
N PRO A 6 -14.10 -25.64 14.45
CA PRO A 6 -13.97 -24.63 13.42
C PRO A 6 -12.52 -24.15 13.39
N SER A 7 -11.92 -24.05 12.21
CA SER A 7 -10.62 -23.41 12.02
C SER A 7 -10.75 -21.91 12.34
N MET A 8 -10.62 -21.55 13.61
CA MET A 8 -10.44 -20.14 14.00
C MET A 8 -9.07 -19.72 13.47
N SER A 9 -9.07 -18.77 12.54
CA SER A 9 -7.85 -18.11 12.11
C SER A 9 -7.12 -17.56 13.34
N VAL A 10 -5.93 -18.08 13.62
CA VAL A 10 -5.11 -17.82 14.82
C VAL A 10 -4.40 -16.46 14.72
N LEU A 11 -5.15 -15.42 14.34
CA LEU A 11 -4.63 -14.09 14.19
C LEU A 11 -5.23 -13.22 15.30
N PRO A 12 -4.41 -12.54 16.13
CA PRO A 12 -4.94 -11.66 17.17
C PRO A 12 -5.92 -10.62 16.58
N PRO A 13 -6.98 -10.27 17.32
CA PRO A 13 -8.02 -9.37 16.85
C PRO A 13 -7.45 -7.99 16.49
N VAL A 14 -8.07 -7.33 15.52
CA VAL A 14 -7.72 -5.95 15.13
C VAL A 14 -7.87 -5.05 16.36
N ARG A 15 -6.88 -4.19 16.60
CA ARG A 15 -6.95 -3.24 17.71
C ARG A 15 -8.10 -2.25 17.48
N ARG A 16 -8.84 -1.90 18.53
CA ARG A 16 -9.99 -0.96 18.44
C ARG A 16 -9.59 0.39 17.84
N ASP A 17 -8.35 0.81 18.06
CA ASP A 17 -7.79 2.05 17.53
C ASP A 17 -7.25 1.90 16.09
N ARG A 18 -7.65 0.85 15.34
CA ARG A 18 -7.31 0.59 13.93
C ARG A 18 -8.54 0.35 13.05
N ILE A 19 -9.71 0.82 13.51
CA ILE A 19 -10.97 0.77 12.78
C ILE A 19 -11.14 2.04 11.94
N ILE A 20 -11.43 1.88 10.65
CA ILE A 20 -11.60 2.94 9.67
C ILE A 20 -13.02 2.82 9.07
N ALA A 21 -13.93 3.65 9.55
CA ALA A 21 -15.31 3.71 9.05
C ALA A 21 -15.52 4.79 7.97
N GLN A 22 -14.64 5.80 7.95
CA GLN A 22 -14.70 6.94 7.03
C GLN A 22 -13.33 7.16 6.41
N LEU A 23 -13.28 7.71 5.20
CA LEU A 23 -12.04 7.97 4.49
C LEU A 23 -11.30 9.11 5.21
N PRO A 24 -10.05 8.90 5.68
CA PRO A 24 -9.26 9.97 6.29
C PRO A 24 -8.98 11.10 5.30
N GLN A 25 -9.00 12.33 5.78
CA GLN A 25 -8.69 13.51 4.96
C GLN A 25 -7.21 13.51 4.54
N PHE A 26 -6.95 14.07 3.37
CA PHE A 26 -5.59 14.38 2.92
C PHE A 26 -5.00 15.52 3.77
N TYR A 27 -3.67 15.60 3.85
CA TYR A 27 -2.98 16.64 4.62
C TYR A 27 -3.16 18.04 4.03
N SER A 28 -3.01 18.19 2.71
CA SER A 28 -3.12 19.47 2.01
C SER A 28 -3.83 19.29 0.68
N LYS A 29 -4.79 20.18 0.37
CA LYS A 29 -5.49 20.18 -0.93
C LYS A 29 -4.57 20.39 -2.12
N LYS A 30 -3.46 21.11 -1.92
CA LYS A 30 -2.56 21.50 -3.02
C LYS A 30 -1.84 20.28 -3.61
N ALA A 31 -1.46 19.32 -2.78
CA ALA A 31 -0.77 18.10 -3.18
C ALA A 31 -1.57 16.85 -2.80
N ALA A 32 -2.89 16.86 -3.01
CA ALA A 32 -3.75 15.70 -2.81
C ALA A 32 -4.06 15.04 -4.17
N VAL A 33 -3.57 13.81 -4.37
CA VAL A 33 -3.91 13.02 -5.56
C VAL A 33 -5.36 12.52 -5.47
N HIS A 34 -5.80 12.15 -4.26
CA HIS A 34 -7.14 11.66 -3.99
C HIS A 34 -7.97 12.71 -3.24
N THR A 35 -8.73 13.53 -3.95
CA THR A 35 -9.48 14.67 -3.36
C THR A 35 -10.87 14.31 -2.83
N LYS A 36 -11.28 13.04 -2.91
CA LYS A 36 -12.59 12.60 -2.42
C LYS A 36 -12.62 12.53 -0.90
N ASP A 37 -13.73 12.96 -0.32
CA ASP A 37 -13.99 12.92 1.12
C ASP A 37 -14.61 11.59 1.58
N GLU A 38 -15.00 10.72 0.65
CA GLU A 38 -15.64 9.45 0.93
C GLU A 38 -15.08 8.30 0.09
N PHE A 39 -15.14 7.09 0.64
CA PHE A 39 -14.93 5.86 -0.12
C PHE A 39 -15.89 5.79 -1.32
N ASN A 40 -15.40 5.21 -2.41
CA ASN A 40 -16.14 4.93 -3.63
C ASN A 40 -17.44 4.17 -3.31
N SER A 41 -18.56 4.60 -3.91
CA SER A 41 -19.87 3.99 -3.68
C SER A 41 -19.88 2.50 -3.98
N LYS A 42 -19.19 2.04 -5.03
CA LYS A 42 -19.06 0.62 -5.35
C LYS A 42 -18.34 -0.16 -4.24
N VAL A 43 -17.33 0.44 -3.62
CA VAL A 43 -16.60 -0.16 -2.50
C VAL A 43 -17.49 -0.25 -1.26
N LYS A 44 -18.20 0.83 -0.93
CA LYS A 44 -19.17 0.84 0.17
C LYS A 44 -20.23 -0.26 0.00
N THR A 45 -20.86 -0.34 -1.18
CA THR A 45 -21.83 -1.38 -1.50
C THR A 45 -21.22 -2.78 -1.40
N ALA A 46 -20.04 -3.00 -1.98
CA ALA A 46 -19.37 -4.30 -1.92
C ALA A 46 -19.04 -4.74 -0.47
N CYS A 47 -18.65 -3.82 0.40
CA CYS A 47 -18.39 -4.10 1.82
C CYS A 47 -19.70 -4.46 2.55
N GLN A 48 -20.77 -3.71 2.33
CA GLN A 48 -22.08 -3.96 2.95
C GLN A 48 -22.67 -5.31 2.52
N GLU A 49 -22.52 -5.68 1.25
CA GLU A 49 -23.01 -6.95 0.71
C GLU A 49 -22.06 -8.13 0.96
N GLN A 50 -20.95 -7.92 1.68
CA GLN A 50 -19.87 -8.91 1.88
C GLN A 50 -19.33 -9.49 0.56
N ARG A 51 -19.41 -8.71 -0.52
CA ARG A 51 -18.92 -9.06 -1.88
C ARG A 51 -17.50 -8.60 -2.14
N THR A 52 -16.72 -8.36 -1.09
CA THR A 52 -15.30 -7.97 -1.21
C THR A 52 -14.41 -9.13 -1.65
N GLY A 53 -14.96 -10.33 -1.87
CA GLY A 53 -14.23 -11.50 -2.38
C GLY A 53 -13.09 -11.88 -1.43
N THR A 54 -11.87 -12.00 -1.97
CA THR A 54 -10.67 -12.32 -1.18
C THR A 54 -10.12 -11.14 -0.38
N VAL A 55 -10.68 -9.93 -0.53
CA VAL A 55 -10.15 -8.70 0.11
C VAL A 55 -10.19 -8.76 1.64
N GLY A 56 -11.11 -9.53 2.25
CA GLY A 56 -11.13 -9.73 3.71
C GLY A 56 -9.89 -10.42 4.29
N PHE A 57 -8.99 -10.92 3.44
CA PHE A 57 -7.67 -11.45 3.81
C PHE A 57 -6.52 -10.74 3.07
N LYS A 58 -6.80 -9.64 2.35
CA LYS A 58 -5.78 -8.98 1.54
C LYS A 58 -4.86 -8.14 2.39
N ILE A 59 -3.60 -8.23 1.99
CA ILE A 59 -2.50 -7.52 2.57
C ILE A 59 -1.99 -6.56 1.51
N ALA A 60 -1.70 -5.32 1.89
CA ALA A 60 -1.03 -4.38 1.01
C ALA A 60 0.41 -4.12 1.41
N LYS A 61 1.29 -4.15 0.40
CA LYS A 61 2.72 -3.94 0.59
C LYS A 61 3.05 -2.45 0.45
N VAL A 62 3.65 -1.90 1.50
CA VAL A 62 4.14 -0.53 1.59
C VAL A 62 5.64 -0.58 1.76
N ILE A 63 6.38 0.09 0.87
CA ILE A 63 7.83 0.28 1.04
C ILE A 63 8.10 1.72 1.46
N VAL A 64 9.01 1.90 2.40
CA VAL A 64 9.42 3.22 2.90
C VAL A 64 10.87 3.44 2.50
N VAL A 65 11.12 4.44 1.67
CA VAL A 65 12.42 4.76 1.06
C VAL A 65 12.81 6.22 1.33
N GLY A 66 14.08 6.55 1.20
CA GLY A 66 14.61 7.88 1.54
C GLY A 66 15.98 7.80 2.20
N ASP A 67 16.61 8.96 2.38
CA ASP A 67 18.00 9.07 2.85
C ASP A 67 18.22 8.48 4.25
N LEU A 68 19.51 8.34 4.60
CA LEU A 68 19.93 7.97 5.94
C LEU A 68 19.43 9.00 6.97
N ALA A 69 19.01 8.53 8.15
CA ALA A 69 18.62 9.39 9.28
C ALA A 69 17.45 10.39 9.05
N VAL A 70 16.73 10.32 7.93
CA VAL A 70 15.53 11.15 7.72
C VAL A 70 14.40 10.79 8.69
N GLY A 71 14.27 9.52 9.10
CA GLY A 71 13.30 9.11 10.14
C GLY A 71 12.35 7.97 9.77
N LYS A 72 12.61 7.22 8.69
CA LYS A 72 11.78 6.08 8.23
C LYS A 72 11.44 5.07 9.34
N THR A 73 12.46 4.56 10.03
CA THR A 73 12.31 3.62 11.15
C THR A 73 11.52 4.22 12.32
N CYS A 74 11.77 5.49 12.64
CA CYS A 74 11.05 6.19 13.71
C CYS A 74 9.58 6.38 13.37
N LEU A 75 9.26 6.65 12.09
CA LEU A 75 7.89 6.78 11.60
C LEU A 75 7.12 5.46 11.74
N ILE A 76 7.70 4.36 11.29
CA ILE A 76 7.08 3.03 11.41
C ILE A 76 6.92 2.63 12.87
N ASN A 77 7.97 2.77 13.69
CA ASN A 77 7.91 2.43 15.11
C ASN A 77 6.91 3.30 15.89
N ARG A 78 6.82 4.60 15.58
CA ARG A 78 5.81 5.47 16.19
C ARG A 78 4.41 4.98 15.89
N PHE A 79 4.15 4.52 14.66
CA PHE A 79 2.82 4.04 14.30
C PHE A 79 2.48 2.66 14.89
N CYS A 80 3.37 1.66 14.72
CA CYS A 80 3.09 0.28 15.11
C CYS A 80 3.24 0.03 16.62
N LYS A 81 4.25 0.66 17.24
CA LYS A 81 4.66 0.37 18.62
C LYS A 81 4.37 1.51 19.59
N ASP A 82 3.88 2.65 19.09
CA ASP A 82 3.79 3.92 19.84
C ASP A 82 5.11 4.28 20.55
N ALA A 83 6.23 3.98 19.89
CA ALA A 83 7.56 4.11 20.44
C ALA A 83 8.42 5.06 19.61
N PHE A 84 9.27 5.81 20.29
CA PHE A 84 10.26 6.68 19.67
C PHE A 84 11.59 6.57 20.42
N ASP A 85 12.65 6.18 19.71
CA ASP A 85 14.01 6.13 20.25
C ASP A 85 14.82 7.29 19.66
N LYS A 86 15.39 8.13 20.54
CA LYS A 86 16.28 9.23 20.16
C LYS A 86 17.66 8.74 19.72
N ASN A 87 18.06 7.55 20.16
CA ASN A 87 19.35 6.99 19.82
C ASN A 87 19.30 6.44 18.40
N TYR A 88 19.88 7.19 17.47
CA TYR A 88 19.95 6.78 16.09
C TYR A 88 20.71 5.45 15.95
N LYS A 89 20.06 4.46 15.33
CA LYS A 89 20.66 3.21 14.89
C LYS A 89 20.35 3.05 13.41
N ALA A 90 21.39 2.92 12.59
CA ALA A 90 21.20 2.72 11.15
C ALA A 90 20.54 1.36 10.90
N THR A 91 19.46 1.35 10.11
CA THR A 91 18.85 0.10 9.63
C THR A 91 19.84 -0.61 8.72
N ILE A 92 20.17 -1.85 9.06
CA ILE A 92 21.02 -2.72 8.24
C ILE A 92 20.09 -3.58 7.39
N GLY A 93 20.11 -3.39 6.07
CA GLY A 93 19.23 -4.12 5.16
C GLY A 93 17.79 -3.60 5.20
N VAL A 94 16.86 -4.42 5.67
CA VAL A 94 15.41 -4.15 5.65
C VAL A 94 14.77 -4.73 6.92
N ASP A 95 13.86 -3.97 7.54
CA ASP A 95 13.01 -4.42 8.65
C ASP A 95 11.54 -4.50 8.20
N PHE A 96 10.76 -5.33 8.89
CA PHE A 96 9.40 -5.65 8.49
C PHE A 96 8.44 -5.54 9.67
N GLU A 97 7.37 -4.78 9.47
CA GLU A 97 6.24 -4.69 10.41
C GLU A 97 4.93 -4.99 9.70
N MET A 98 4.00 -5.66 10.39
CA MET A 98 2.65 -5.92 9.89
C MET A 98 1.62 -5.25 10.79
N GLU A 99 0.87 -4.29 10.24
CA GLU A 99 -0.22 -3.64 10.97
C GLU A 99 -1.58 -4.09 10.42
N ARG A 100 -2.50 -4.44 11.32
CA ARG A 100 -3.88 -4.84 10.97
C ARG A 100 -4.88 -3.72 11.18
N PHE A 101 -5.79 -3.61 10.24
CA PHE A 101 -6.89 -2.65 10.22
C PHE A 101 -8.22 -3.37 10.00
N GLU A 102 -9.29 -2.67 10.32
CA GLU A 102 -10.63 -2.99 9.87
C GLU A 102 -11.15 -1.78 9.09
N VAL A 103 -11.34 -1.94 7.77
CA VAL A 103 -11.79 -0.86 6.89
C VAL A 103 -13.19 -1.19 6.42
N LEU A 104 -14.17 -0.35 6.74
CA LEU A 104 -15.59 -0.59 6.44
C LEU A 104 -16.11 -1.95 6.93
N GLY A 105 -15.64 -2.40 8.10
CA GLY A 105 -16.00 -3.70 8.68
C GLY A 105 -15.27 -4.91 8.07
N VAL A 106 -14.32 -4.67 7.15
CA VAL A 106 -13.56 -5.72 6.46
C VAL A 106 -12.12 -5.73 6.99
N PRO A 107 -11.60 -6.89 7.45
CA PRO A 107 -10.20 -6.99 7.87
C PRO A 107 -9.24 -6.69 6.71
N PHE A 108 -8.20 -5.92 7.00
CA PHE A 108 -7.16 -5.53 6.05
C PHE A 108 -5.82 -5.44 6.76
N SER A 109 -4.70 -5.62 6.05
CA SER A 109 -3.37 -5.51 6.67
C SER A 109 -2.41 -4.74 5.78
N LEU A 110 -1.54 -3.94 6.41
CA LEU A 110 -0.39 -3.35 5.76
C LEU A 110 0.87 -4.13 6.13
N GLN A 111 1.71 -4.41 5.14
CA GLN A 111 3.10 -4.81 5.32
C GLN A 111 3.98 -3.59 5.13
N LEU A 112 4.60 -3.13 6.19
CA LEU A 112 5.49 -1.98 6.20
C LEU A 112 6.93 -2.48 6.11
N TRP A 113 7.60 -2.16 5.00
CA TRP A 113 8.99 -2.52 4.75
C TRP A 113 9.87 -1.29 4.98
N ASP A 114 10.58 -1.26 6.10
CA ASP A 114 11.57 -0.22 6.44
C ASP A 114 12.89 -0.52 5.74
N THR A 115 13.37 0.39 4.91
CA THR A 115 14.58 0.15 4.11
C THR A 115 15.77 0.95 4.63
N ALA A 116 16.98 0.40 4.51
CA ALA A 116 18.20 1.13 4.80
C ALA A 116 18.33 2.36 3.89
N GLY A 117 18.52 3.54 4.49
CA GLY A 117 18.75 4.78 3.74
C GLY A 117 20.20 4.99 3.29
N GLN A 118 21.11 4.09 3.64
CA GLN A 118 22.52 4.20 3.28
C GLN A 118 22.75 3.63 1.88
N GLU A 119 23.44 4.39 1.02
CA GLU A 119 23.70 4.00 -0.37
C GLU A 119 24.39 2.64 -0.50
N ARG A 120 25.30 2.31 0.43
CA ARG A 120 26.00 1.01 0.47
C ARG A 120 25.07 -0.19 0.65
N PHE A 121 23.86 0.01 1.17
CA PHE A 121 22.86 -1.04 1.37
C PHE A 121 21.66 -0.95 0.41
N LYS A 122 21.63 0.05 -0.49
CA LYS A 122 20.54 0.22 -1.48
C LYS A 122 20.32 -1.01 -2.35
N CYS A 123 21.38 -1.68 -2.79
CA CYS A 123 21.28 -2.90 -3.61
C CYS A 123 20.61 -4.07 -2.84
N ILE A 124 20.81 -4.15 -1.52
CA ILE A 124 20.13 -5.15 -0.69
C ILE A 124 18.66 -4.76 -0.54
N ALA A 125 18.38 -3.50 -0.25
CA ALA A 125 17.02 -2.99 -0.08
C ALA A 125 16.16 -3.14 -1.36
N SER A 126 16.73 -2.91 -2.55
CA SER A 126 15.98 -2.94 -3.81
C SER A 126 15.37 -4.31 -4.12
N THR A 127 16.00 -5.40 -3.66
CA THR A 127 15.43 -6.76 -3.80
C THR A 127 14.06 -6.93 -3.11
N TYR A 128 13.74 -6.05 -2.16
CA TYR A 128 12.47 -6.04 -1.44
C TYR A 128 11.45 -5.07 -2.03
N TYR A 129 11.77 -4.30 -3.07
CA TYR A 129 10.84 -3.30 -3.62
C TYR A 129 9.70 -3.92 -4.43
N ARG A 130 9.94 -5.06 -5.09
CA ARG A 130 8.99 -5.68 -6.01
C ARG A 130 7.61 -5.92 -5.39
N GLY A 131 6.57 -5.55 -6.13
CA GLY A 131 5.18 -5.76 -5.76
C GLY A 131 4.68 -4.81 -4.67
N ALA A 132 5.33 -3.66 -4.49
CA ALA A 132 4.78 -2.60 -3.67
C ALA A 132 3.47 -2.09 -4.29
N GLN A 133 2.48 -1.80 -3.45
CA GLN A 133 1.25 -1.10 -3.83
C GLN A 133 1.28 0.36 -3.39
N THR A 134 2.14 0.65 -2.41
CA THR A 134 2.38 2.01 -1.93
C THR A 134 3.88 2.23 -1.76
N ILE A 135 4.39 3.34 -2.27
CA ILE A 135 5.76 3.81 -2.04
C ILE A 135 5.66 5.10 -1.23
N VAL A 136 6.32 5.11 -0.09
CA VAL A 136 6.46 6.28 0.79
C VAL A 136 7.89 6.79 0.68
N ILE A 137 8.07 7.96 0.07
CA ILE A 137 9.35 8.64 -0.06
C ILE A 137 9.48 9.63 1.10
N VAL A 138 10.46 9.41 1.97
CA VAL A 138 10.64 10.17 3.20
C VAL A 138 11.85 11.08 3.09
N PHE A 139 11.66 12.34 3.49
CA PHE A 139 12.72 13.34 3.63
C PHE A 139 12.62 14.04 4.99
N ASP A 140 13.67 14.74 5.40
CA ASP A 140 13.69 15.57 6.60
C ASP A 140 13.36 17.02 6.20
N VAL A 141 12.35 17.63 6.80
CA VAL A 141 11.96 19.01 6.45
C VAL A 141 13.04 20.04 6.78
N ASN A 142 14.05 19.67 7.56
CA ASN A 142 15.19 20.52 7.90
C ASN A 142 16.41 20.27 7.00
N ASP A 143 16.33 19.34 6.04
CA ASP A 143 17.40 18.99 5.12
C ASP A 143 16.92 19.05 3.66
N VAL A 144 17.22 20.16 3.00
CA VAL A 144 16.88 20.42 1.60
C VAL A 144 17.48 19.38 0.65
N ALA A 145 18.68 18.87 0.95
CA ALA A 145 19.32 17.86 0.10
C ALA A 145 18.50 16.57 0.10
N SER A 146 17.95 16.18 1.25
CA SER A 146 17.11 14.99 1.37
C SER A 146 15.83 15.07 0.52
N LEU A 147 15.26 16.27 0.35
CA LEU A 147 14.15 16.50 -0.58
C LEU A 147 14.61 16.39 -2.04
N GLY A 148 15.79 16.94 -2.37
CA GLY A 148 16.37 16.82 -3.71
C GLY A 148 16.61 15.37 -4.15
N HIS A 149 17.01 14.50 -3.22
CA HIS A 149 17.24 13.07 -3.49
C HIS A 149 15.95 12.24 -3.64
N ALA A 150 14.77 12.78 -3.27
CA ALA A 150 13.50 12.04 -3.33
C ALA A 150 13.18 11.52 -4.74
N ARG A 151 13.55 12.26 -5.80
CA ARG A 151 13.38 11.81 -7.20
C ARG A 151 14.17 10.53 -7.49
N GLN A 152 15.42 10.47 -7.05
CA GLN A 152 16.26 9.30 -7.25
C GLN A 152 15.70 8.07 -6.51
N TRP A 153 15.23 8.27 -5.28
CA TRP A 153 14.60 7.20 -4.50
C TRP A 153 13.33 6.67 -5.16
N LEU A 154 12.51 7.55 -5.72
CA LEU A 154 11.33 7.15 -6.49
C LEU A 154 11.72 6.36 -7.74
N GLU A 155 12.68 6.86 -8.53
CA GLU A 155 13.15 6.19 -9.75
C GLU A 155 13.64 4.78 -9.44
N ASP A 156 14.46 4.63 -8.39
CA ASP A 156 15.00 3.33 -7.97
C ASP A 156 13.88 2.38 -7.49
N ALA A 157 12.87 2.90 -6.79
CA ALA A 157 11.73 2.11 -6.36
C ALA A 157 10.83 1.67 -7.53
N LEU A 158 10.66 2.53 -8.55
CA LEU A 158 9.85 2.24 -9.73
C LEU A 158 10.52 1.28 -10.72
N LYS A 159 11.86 1.15 -10.72
CA LYS A 159 12.55 0.11 -11.52
C LYS A 159 12.05 -1.30 -11.23
N GLU A 160 11.56 -1.55 -10.01
CA GLU A 160 11.09 -2.85 -9.55
C GLU A 160 9.56 -2.98 -9.49
N ASN A 161 8.82 -1.93 -9.88
CA ASN A 161 7.36 -1.85 -9.71
C ASN A 161 6.66 -1.29 -10.96
N ASP A 162 5.39 -1.66 -11.15
CA ASP A 162 4.56 -1.06 -12.21
C ASP A 162 4.07 0.32 -11.77
N PRO A 163 4.49 1.43 -12.41
CA PRO A 163 4.11 2.78 -12.00
C PRO A 163 2.61 3.05 -12.09
N THR A 164 1.86 2.27 -12.88
CA THR A 164 0.41 2.48 -13.06
C THR A 164 -0.43 1.95 -11.89
N ASN A 165 0.15 1.11 -11.04
CA ASN A 165 -0.57 0.40 -9.98
C ASN A 165 -0.02 0.69 -8.58
N VAL A 166 0.72 1.79 -8.44
CA VAL A 166 1.40 2.17 -7.20
C VAL A 166 0.93 3.54 -6.73
N GLN A 167 0.55 3.63 -5.46
CA GLN A 167 0.24 4.88 -4.79
C GLN A 167 1.53 5.51 -4.26
N LEU A 168 1.72 6.80 -4.50
CA LEU A 168 2.94 7.53 -4.14
C LEU A 168 2.64 8.55 -3.04
N PHE A 169 3.49 8.58 -2.02
CA PHE A 169 3.44 9.57 -0.96
C PHE A 169 4.81 10.21 -0.75
N LEU A 170 4.84 11.53 -0.65
CA LEU A 170 6.02 12.29 -0.25
C LEU A 170 5.84 12.76 1.19
N VAL A 171 6.76 12.41 2.08
CA VAL A 171 6.60 12.60 3.52
C VAL A 171 7.76 13.40 4.10
N GLY A 172 7.46 14.60 4.57
CA GLY A 172 8.34 15.43 5.37
C GLY A 172 8.28 15.04 6.84
N THR A 173 9.40 14.59 7.40
CA THR A 173 9.53 14.20 8.81
C THR A 173 10.25 15.27 9.63
N LYS A 174 10.21 15.13 10.97
CA LYS A 174 10.85 16.05 11.93
C LYS A 174 10.34 17.49 11.88
N LYS A 175 9.05 17.65 11.56
CA LYS A 175 8.35 18.94 11.57
C LYS A 175 8.47 19.67 12.92
N ASP A 176 8.60 18.93 14.01
CA ASP A 176 8.79 19.46 15.36
C ASP A 176 10.09 20.27 15.55
N LEU A 177 11.09 20.07 14.69
CA LEU A 177 12.37 20.78 14.76
C LEU A 177 12.39 22.07 13.93
N SER A 178 11.39 22.29 13.06
CA SER A 178 11.35 23.45 12.17
C SER A 178 10.58 24.61 12.80
N SER A 179 11.11 25.83 12.66
CA SER A 179 10.30 27.02 12.90
C SER A 179 9.20 27.16 11.83
N PRO A 180 8.06 27.84 12.12
CA PRO A 180 7.01 28.05 11.12
C PRO A 180 7.51 28.69 9.83
N ALA A 181 8.44 29.64 9.93
CA ALA A 181 9.00 30.32 8.76
C ALA A 181 9.86 29.39 7.89
N GLN A 182 10.71 28.56 8.50
CA GLN A 182 11.53 27.57 7.78
C GLN A 182 10.64 26.49 7.15
N TYR A 183 9.66 26.00 7.90
CA TYR A 183 8.73 24.98 7.41
C TYR A 183 7.91 25.48 6.21
N SER A 184 7.45 26.75 6.23
CA SER A 184 6.71 27.30 5.09
C SER A 184 7.51 27.39 3.80
N GLN A 185 8.84 27.49 3.86
CA GLN A 185 9.70 27.51 2.67
C GLN A 185 9.81 26.10 2.07
N ILE A 186 10.26 25.13 2.88
CA ILE A 186 10.43 23.74 2.41
C ILE A 186 9.10 23.09 2.02
N GLU A 187 7.99 23.46 2.64
CA GLU A 187 6.66 22.95 2.29
C GLU A 187 6.25 23.34 0.86
N GLN A 188 6.62 24.52 0.38
CA GLN A 188 6.32 24.93 -0.99
C GLN A 188 7.08 24.06 -1.99
N ASP A 189 8.39 23.91 -1.80
CA ASP A 189 9.24 23.07 -2.64
C ASP A 189 8.77 21.60 -2.62
N ALA A 190 8.34 21.10 -1.46
CA ALA A 190 7.83 19.74 -1.32
C ALA A 190 6.48 19.54 -2.02
N ILE A 191 5.58 20.53 -1.98
CA ILE A 191 4.30 20.50 -2.71
C ILE A 191 4.56 20.48 -4.22
N GLU A 192 5.44 21.35 -4.72
CA GLU A 192 5.80 21.40 -6.14
C GLU A 192 6.38 20.06 -6.61
N LEU A 193 7.30 19.48 -5.83
CA LEU A 193 7.84 18.16 -6.13
C LEU A 193 6.75 17.09 -6.11
N ALA A 194 5.87 17.09 -5.11
CA ALA A 194 4.80 16.11 -4.98
C ALA A 194 3.84 16.15 -6.18
N GLU A 195 3.50 17.35 -6.67
CA GLU A 195 2.71 17.52 -7.90
C GLU A 195 3.43 16.96 -9.13
N GLU A 196 4.73 17.23 -9.28
CA GLU A 196 5.56 16.72 -10.38
C GLU A 196 5.59 15.18 -10.41
N ILE A 197 5.83 14.55 -9.27
CA ILE A 197 5.91 13.09 -9.16
C ILE A 197 4.54 12.41 -8.95
N LYS A 198 3.45 13.18 -8.93
CA LYS A 198 2.07 12.71 -8.66
C LYS A 198 1.96 11.92 -7.34
N ALA A 199 2.60 12.43 -6.29
CA ALA A 199 2.53 11.89 -4.94
C ALA A 199 1.62 12.75 -4.05
N GLU A 200 0.98 12.11 -3.06
CA GLU A 200 0.28 12.86 -2.00
C GLU A 200 1.30 13.33 -0.94
N TYR A 201 1.33 14.63 -0.65
CA TYR A 201 2.28 15.20 0.33
C TYR A 201 1.74 15.18 1.75
N TRP A 202 2.60 14.81 2.70
CA TRP A 202 2.32 14.83 4.15
C TRP A 202 3.52 15.39 4.91
N ALA A 203 3.27 16.21 5.93
CA ALA A 203 4.29 16.58 6.91
C ALA A 203 3.90 16.11 8.31
N LEU A 204 4.86 15.52 9.03
CA LEU A 204 4.60 14.85 10.30
C LEU A 204 5.81 14.89 11.25
N SER A 205 5.56 14.49 12.49
CA SER A 205 6.62 14.28 13.48
C SER A 205 6.46 12.92 14.16
N SER A 206 7.47 12.06 14.01
CA SER A 206 7.54 10.81 14.76
C SER A 206 7.82 11.04 16.25
N LEU A 207 8.41 12.18 16.63
CA LEU A 207 8.66 12.52 18.03
C LEU A 207 7.34 12.82 18.74
N THR A 208 6.58 13.79 18.22
CA THR A 208 5.33 14.25 18.85
C THR A 208 4.13 13.35 18.52
N GLY A 209 4.21 12.58 17.43
CA GLY A 209 3.10 11.80 16.89
C GLY A 209 2.19 12.58 15.95
N GLU A 210 2.45 13.88 15.72
CA GLU A 210 1.66 14.73 14.82
C GLU A 210 1.53 14.09 13.44
N ASN A 211 0.29 13.92 12.96
CA ASN A 211 -0.11 13.39 11.65
C ASN A 211 0.31 11.93 11.34
N VAL A 212 1.02 11.24 12.24
CA VAL A 212 1.50 9.88 11.98
C VAL A 212 0.35 8.89 11.83
N ARG A 213 -0.64 8.98 12.73
CA ARG A 213 -1.79 8.07 12.72
C ARG A 213 -2.63 8.30 11.45
N GLU A 214 -2.96 9.55 11.17
CA GLU A 214 -3.80 9.98 10.05
C GLU A 214 -3.17 9.56 8.73
N PHE A 215 -1.84 9.71 8.61
CA PHE A 215 -1.08 9.30 7.44
C PHE A 215 -1.20 7.79 7.15
N PHE A 216 -0.94 6.92 8.12
CA PHE A 216 -1.04 5.47 7.88
C PHE A 216 -2.50 5.01 7.70
N PHE A 217 -3.46 5.67 8.34
CA PHE A 217 -4.88 5.44 8.10
C PHE A 217 -5.26 5.79 6.65
N ARG A 218 -4.71 6.89 6.12
CA ARG A 218 -4.88 7.32 4.74
C ARG A 218 -4.35 6.27 3.77
N ILE A 219 -3.12 5.79 3.99
CA ILE A 219 -2.54 4.68 3.19
C ILE A 219 -3.43 3.44 3.24
N ALA A 220 -3.82 2.99 4.44
CA ALA A 220 -4.64 1.79 4.59
C ALA A 220 -5.96 1.90 3.81
N SER A 221 -6.60 3.06 3.88
CA SER A 221 -7.88 3.32 3.21
C SER A 221 -7.76 3.30 1.70
N LEU A 222 -6.77 4.00 1.14
CA LEU A 222 -6.57 4.09 -0.30
C LEU A 222 -6.09 2.76 -0.89
N ALA A 223 -5.21 2.04 -0.20
CA ALA A 223 -4.77 0.71 -0.61
C ALA A 223 -5.93 -0.31 -0.56
N PHE A 224 -6.79 -0.24 0.47
CA PHE A 224 -7.99 -1.06 0.57
C PHE A 224 -8.96 -0.78 -0.58
N GLU A 225 -9.27 0.50 -0.82
CA GLU A 225 -10.18 0.90 -1.90
C GLU A 225 -9.69 0.41 -3.27
N ALA A 226 -8.41 0.62 -3.59
CA ALA A 226 -7.81 0.13 -4.83
C ALA A 226 -7.92 -1.40 -4.95
N ASN A 227 -7.66 -2.13 -3.86
CA ASN A 227 -7.76 -3.58 -3.83
C ASN A 227 -9.19 -4.10 -4.07
N VAL A 228 -10.20 -3.43 -3.51
CA VAL A 228 -11.61 -3.79 -3.73
C VAL A 228 -12.01 -3.52 -5.17
N LEU A 229 -11.68 -2.33 -5.71
CA LEU A 229 -12.02 -1.97 -7.08
C LEU A 229 -11.41 -2.96 -8.09
N ALA A 230 -10.15 -3.32 -7.92
CA ALA A 230 -9.48 -4.30 -8.77
C ALA A 230 -10.13 -5.69 -8.73
N GLU A 231 -10.70 -6.11 -7.59
CA GLU A 231 -11.42 -7.40 -7.51
C GLU A 231 -12.81 -7.34 -8.15
N LEU A 232 -13.50 -6.21 -8.03
CA LEU A 232 -14.79 -6.01 -8.67
C LEU A 232 -14.66 -6.04 -10.19
N GLU A 233 -13.61 -5.43 -10.75
CA GLU A 233 -13.32 -5.46 -12.18
C GLU A 233 -13.02 -6.88 -12.68
N LYS A 234 -12.19 -7.64 -11.95
CA LYS A 234 -11.91 -9.05 -12.28
C LYS A 234 -13.16 -9.92 -12.24
N SER A 235 -14.04 -9.69 -11.26
CA SER A 235 -15.28 -10.46 -11.10
C SER A 235 -16.31 -10.15 -12.20
N GLY A 236 -16.41 -8.88 -12.61
CA GLY A 236 -17.24 -8.46 -13.74
C GLY A 236 -16.80 -9.07 -15.08
N SER A 237 -15.49 -9.13 -15.33
CA SER A 237 -14.94 -9.77 -16.53
C SER A 237 -15.19 -11.29 -16.58
N ARG A 238 -15.25 -11.97 -15.43
CA ARG A 238 -15.63 -13.41 -15.38
C ARG A 238 -17.09 -13.64 -15.77
N HIS A 239 -18.00 -12.72 -15.45
CA HIS A 239 -19.42 -12.86 -15.78
C HIS A 239 -19.73 -12.64 -17.27
N ILE A 240 -18.87 -11.92 -18.01
CA ILE A 240 -19.06 -11.71 -19.46
C ILE A 240 -18.70 -12.97 -20.27
N GLY A 241 -17.80 -13.82 -19.76
CA GLY A 241 -17.42 -15.09 -20.42
C GLY A 241 -18.46 -16.21 -20.33
N ASP A 242 -19.38 -16.15 -19.35
CA ASP A 242 -20.37 -17.19 -19.09
C ASP A 242 -21.71 -16.96 -19.81
N VAL A 243 -21.84 -15.90 -20.62
CA VAL A 243 -23.03 -15.62 -21.45
C VAL A 243 -22.83 -16.06 -22.90
N ILE A 244 -22.29 -17.26 -23.12
CA ILE A 244 -22.63 -18.03 -24.33
C ILE A 244 -23.66 -19.08 -23.88
N LYS A 245 -24.93 -18.67 -23.87
CA LYS A 245 -26.06 -19.60 -23.80
C LYS A 245 -26.03 -20.47 -25.06
N ILE A 246 -25.41 -21.64 -24.99
CA ILE A 246 -25.66 -22.71 -25.95
C ILE A 246 -27.06 -23.25 -25.65
N ASN A 247 -28.06 -22.73 -26.36
CA ASN A 247 -29.39 -23.31 -26.36
C ASN A 247 -29.58 -24.16 -27.63
N SER A 248 -29.43 -25.46 -27.42
CA SER A 248 -29.94 -26.64 -28.14
C SER A 248 -30.41 -26.59 -29.62
N ASN A 249 -29.87 -27.58 -30.35
CA ASN A 249 -30.48 -28.43 -31.40
C ASN A 249 -30.42 -28.00 -32.88
N SER A 250 -29.54 -28.67 -33.63
CA SER A 250 -29.97 -29.59 -34.72
C SER A 250 -28.80 -30.44 -35.29
N ASN A 251 -28.96 -31.76 -35.12
CA ASN A 251 -28.65 -32.89 -36.01
C ASN A 251 -27.31 -33.08 -36.74
N ASN A 252 -26.86 -34.34 -36.64
CA ASN A 252 -25.81 -35.04 -37.40
C ASN A 252 -24.39 -34.56 -37.10
N VAL A 253 -23.42 -35.43 -36.81
CA VAL A 253 -22.91 -36.43 -37.76
C VAL A 253 -22.34 -37.63 -37.00
N TYR A 254 -22.93 -38.80 -37.23
CA TYR A 254 -22.18 -40.06 -37.16
C TYR A 254 -21.09 -40.01 -38.25
N ALA A 255 -19.83 -39.86 -37.85
CA ALA A 255 -18.69 -40.24 -38.68
C ALA A 255 -17.57 -40.75 -37.77
N THR A 256 -17.60 -42.06 -37.58
CA THR A 256 -16.51 -42.90 -37.09
C THR A 256 -15.23 -42.71 -37.90
N SER A 257 -14.06 -42.67 -37.25
CA SER A 257 -12.94 -43.58 -37.59
C SER A 257 -11.71 -43.46 -36.65
N LYS A 258 -11.54 -44.54 -35.88
CA LYS A 258 -10.33 -45.25 -35.41
C LYS A 258 -8.93 -44.60 -35.50
N LYS A 259 -8.31 -44.59 -34.30
CA LYS A 259 -6.90 -44.88 -33.92
C LYS A 259 -5.89 -45.21 -35.04
N LYS A 260 -4.71 -44.57 -34.92
CA LYS A 260 -3.40 -45.23 -35.13
C LYS A 260 -2.39 -44.77 -34.07
N GLN A 261 -1.82 -45.75 -33.36
CA GLN A 261 -0.66 -45.63 -32.48
C GLN A 261 0.62 -45.47 -33.31
N SER A 262 1.61 -44.76 -32.77
CA SER A 262 3.02 -45.00 -33.09
C SER A 262 3.91 -44.70 -31.88
N ASN A 263 4.39 -45.81 -31.30
CA ASN A 263 5.49 -46.12 -30.38
C ASN A 263 6.50 -45.05 -29.91
N CYS A 264 6.89 -45.21 -28.64
CA CYS A 264 8.09 -44.69 -28.01
C CYS A 264 9.30 -45.66 -28.14
N CYS A 265 10.49 -45.04 -28.17
CA CYS A 265 11.85 -45.47 -27.80
C CYS A 265 12.63 -46.47 -28.68
N GLN A 266 13.69 -45.96 -29.31
CA GLN A 266 15.09 -46.31 -29.03
C GLN A 266 15.97 -45.05 -29.17
#